data_AF-A0A1G2Z532-F1
#
_entry.id   AF-A0A1G2Z532-F1
#
_cell.length_a   1.000
_cell.length_b   1.000
_cell.length_c   1.000
_cell.angle_alpha   90.00
_cell.angle_beta   90.00
_cell.angle_gamma   90.00
#
_symmetry.space_group_name_H-M   'P 1'
#
loop_
_entity.id
_entity.type
_entity.pdbx_description
1 polymer ?
#
loop_
_entity_poly.entity_id
_entity_poly.type
_entity_poly.pdbx_seq_one_letter_code
_entity_poly.pdbx_strand_id
1 'polypeptide(L)'
;EILDHPVTNAEYEAFVDATGHPAPWHWEGGRIPSGKEDHPVIFVNRTDVSAYLRWMTGKEGRIYRLPTSLEFEYAARGGLAGKDYPWGGEDANGRANCDAEGNRGFDRWKDYLKPARWGQKNGFGLYGMAGNVWQMTVDNHDPATTRYKYRITDLAEIENAVMGGSWARGPSYARCGCRLGISAGIRHPDVGFRPVRQPQGADWTVQSRKLTAMSLGGGKVLLSWALLGSDSRATRFNVYRAEERSHAGFRVSKEPISDSTTFVDSGLREGRRYQYHIRAVDKSGSEGRRSEWAGVTVTDQGTSTVVSFAP
;
A
#
# COMPACT_ATOMS: atom_id res chain seq x y z
N GLU A 1 -1.26 -3.21 7.42
CA GLU A 1 -2.15 -4.33 7.80
C GLU A 1 -3.16 -4.53 6.68
N ILE A 2 -3.40 -5.76 6.23
CA ILE A 2 -4.41 -6.08 5.20
C ILE A 2 -5.62 -6.71 5.86
N LEU A 3 -6.83 -6.38 5.40
CA LEU A 3 -8.05 -7.02 5.90
C LEU A 3 -8.02 -8.52 5.57
N ASP A 4 -8.45 -9.36 6.51
CA ASP A 4 -8.40 -10.82 6.42
C ASP A 4 -9.34 -11.39 5.35
N HIS A 5 -10.29 -10.61 4.85
CA HIS A 5 -11.30 -10.99 3.87
C HIS A 5 -11.63 -9.81 2.93
N PRO A 6 -12.30 -10.05 1.79
CA PRO A 6 -12.93 -8.98 1.01
C PRO A 6 -14.02 -8.28 1.83
N VAL A 7 -14.22 -6.98 1.61
CA VAL A 7 -15.25 -6.20 2.33
C VAL A 7 -16.62 -6.83 2.11
N THR A 8 -17.38 -7.05 3.19
CA THR A 8 -18.71 -7.67 3.12
C THR A 8 -19.80 -6.66 2.78
N ASN A 9 -20.99 -7.15 2.40
CA ASN A 9 -22.16 -6.31 2.24
C ASN A 9 -22.53 -5.60 3.56
N ALA A 10 -22.46 -6.29 4.71
CA ALA A 10 -22.75 -5.68 6.02
C ALA A 10 -21.77 -4.56 6.39
N GLU A 11 -20.47 -4.74 6.10
CA GLU A 11 -19.47 -3.69 6.31
C GLU A 11 -19.70 -2.49 5.39
N TYR A 12 -20.10 -2.74 4.14
CA TYR A 12 -20.42 -1.69 3.17
C TYR A 12 -21.75 -0.97 3.47
N GLU A 13 -22.73 -1.67 4.02
CA GLU A 13 -24.01 -1.08 4.45
C GLU A 13 -23.80 -0.05 5.56
N ALA A 14 -22.91 -0.34 6.52
CA ALA A 14 -22.55 0.65 7.55
C ALA A 14 -21.96 1.94 6.97
N PHE A 15 -21.30 1.88 5.82
CA PHE A 15 -20.83 3.06 5.08
C PHE A 15 -21.99 3.79 4.39
N VAL A 16 -22.86 3.04 3.70
CA VAL A 16 -24.07 3.59 3.04
C VAL A 16 -24.94 4.34 4.07
N ASP A 17 -25.25 3.71 5.19
CA ASP A 17 -26.09 4.27 6.25
C ASP A 17 -25.46 5.52 6.88
N ALA A 18 -24.15 5.50 7.11
CA ALA A 18 -23.45 6.61 7.77
C ALA A 18 -23.25 7.84 6.86
N THR A 19 -23.24 7.66 5.54
CA THR A 19 -22.84 8.72 4.59
C THR A 19 -23.92 9.11 3.59
N GLY A 20 -24.98 8.30 3.45
CA GLY A 20 -25.96 8.43 2.37
C GLY A 20 -25.39 8.08 0.99
N HIS A 21 -24.24 7.41 0.91
CA HIS A 21 -23.67 6.97 -0.38
C HIS A 21 -24.62 6.00 -1.08
N PRO A 22 -24.78 6.05 -2.42
CA PRO A 22 -25.67 5.14 -3.13
C PRO A 22 -25.34 3.67 -2.88
N ALA A 23 -26.34 2.88 -2.51
CA ALA A 23 -26.21 1.43 -2.39
C ALA A 23 -25.89 0.79 -3.76
N PRO A 24 -25.19 -0.36 -3.79
CA PRO A 24 -24.96 -1.12 -5.02
C PRO A 24 -26.28 -1.41 -5.75
N TRP A 25 -26.31 -1.30 -7.08
CA TRP A 25 -27.55 -1.38 -7.86
C TRP A 25 -28.36 -2.68 -7.71
N HIS A 26 -27.71 -3.77 -7.31
CA HIS A 26 -28.37 -5.05 -7.08
C HIS A 26 -29.03 -5.16 -5.70
N TRP A 27 -28.89 -4.15 -4.83
CA TRP A 27 -29.57 -4.03 -3.55
C TRP A 27 -30.97 -3.45 -3.79
N GLU A 28 -31.96 -4.33 -3.91
CA GLU A 28 -33.35 -3.95 -4.15
C GLU A 28 -33.88 -3.08 -3.00
N GLY A 29 -34.37 -1.87 -3.32
CA GLY A 29 -34.80 -0.90 -2.32
C GLY A 29 -33.66 -0.38 -1.42
N GLY A 30 -32.40 -0.50 -1.87
CA GLY A 30 -31.23 -0.09 -1.12
C GLY A 30 -30.83 -1.05 0.01
N ARG A 31 -31.37 -2.28 0.04
CA ARG A 31 -31.06 -3.27 1.08
C ARG A 31 -30.26 -4.45 0.56
N ILE A 32 -29.40 -4.98 1.43
CA ILE A 32 -28.64 -6.21 1.14
C ILE A 32 -29.62 -7.34 0.75
N PRO A 33 -29.32 -8.10 -0.31
CA PRO A 33 -30.08 -9.31 -0.63
C PRO A 33 -30.06 -10.30 0.55
N SER A 34 -31.23 -10.79 0.95
CA SER A 34 -31.38 -11.67 2.12
C SER A 34 -30.36 -12.83 2.13
N GLY A 35 -29.64 -12.99 3.24
CA GLY A 35 -28.65 -14.06 3.41
C GLY A 35 -27.31 -13.79 2.70
N LYS A 36 -27.07 -12.56 2.23
CA LYS A 36 -25.83 -12.14 1.58
C LYS A 36 -25.02 -11.12 2.39
N GLU A 37 -25.35 -10.92 3.65
CA GLU A 37 -24.70 -9.98 4.57
C GLU A 37 -23.20 -10.23 4.68
N ASP A 38 -22.80 -11.51 4.81
CA ASP A 38 -21.41 -11.95 4.90
C ASP A 38 -20.73 -12.17 3.54
N HIS A 39 -21.42 -11.93 2.42
CA HIS A 39 -20.82 -12.06 1.09
C HIS A 39 -20.04 -10.80 0.73
N PRO A 40 -18.99 -10.92 -0.11
CA PRO A 40 -18.28 -9.75 -0.60
C PRO A 40 -19.23 -8.77 -1.27
N VAL A 41 -19.05 -7.48 -1.01
CA VAL A 41 -19.71 -6.45 -1.78
C VAL A 41 -19.20 -6.49 -3.22
N ILE A 42 -20.13 -6.53 -4.16
CA ILE A 42 -19.90 -6.57 -5.62
C ILE A 42 -20.73 -5.46 -6.28
N PHE A 43 -20.53 -5.22 -7.58
CA PHE A 43 -21.12 -4.06 -8.28
C PHE A 43 -20.71 -2.70 -7.71
N VAL A 44 -19.52 -2.62 -7.10
CA VAL A 44 -18.88 -1.35 -6.71
C VAL A 44 -17.81 -1.00 -7.72
N ASN A 45 -17.60 0.29 -7.97
CA ASN A 45 -16.50 0.77 -8.79
C ASN A 45 -15.40 1.44 -7.95
N ARG A 46 -14.34 1.94 -8.59
CA ARG A 46 -13.23 2.57 -7.86
C ARG A 46 -13.61 3.85 -7.12
N THR A 47 -14.58 4.60 -7.64
CA THR A 47 -15.09 5.81 -6.98
C THR A 47 -15.82 5.44 -5.68
N ASP A 48 -16.69 4.42 -5.74
CA ASP A 48 -17.41 3.88 -4.58
C ASP A 48 -16.44 3.37 -3.52
N VAL A 49 -15.42 2.61 -3.95
CA VAL A 49 -14.37 2.07 -3.07
C VAL A 49 -13.51 3.19 -2.48
N SER A 50 -13.16 4.22 -3.25
CA SER A 50 -12.40 5.37 -2.74
C SER A 50 -13.19 6.14 -1.67
N ALA A 51 -14.49 6.32 -1.86
CA ALA A 51 -15.36 6.95 -0.87
C ALA A 51 -15.42 6.12 0.43
N TYR A 52 -15.61 4.80 0.32
CA TYR A 52 -15.58 3.88 1.46
C TYR A 52 -14.26 3.97 2.25
N LEU A 53 -13.12 3.97 1.56
CA LEU A 53 -11.79 4.03 2.18
C LEU A 53 -11.52 5.37 2.87
N ARG A 54 -11.99 6.48 2.29
CA ARG A 54 -11.92 7.81 2.93
C ARG A 54 -12.78 7.86 4.19
N TRP A 55 -13.98 7.30 4.13
CA TRP A 55 -14.85 7.18 5.31
C TRP A 55 -14.21 6.35 6.42
N MET A 56 -13.67 5.17 6.10
CA MET A 56 -12.91 4.35 7.07
C MET A 56 -11.72 5.10 7.66
N THR A 57 -11.01 5.89 6.83
CA THR A 57 -9.91 6.74 7.29
C THR A 57 -10.36 7.77 8.30
N GLY A 58 -11.47 8.46 8.04
CA GLY A 58 -12.04 9.43 8.96
C GLY A 58 -12.56 8.79 10.26
N LYS A 59 -13.21 7.63 10.15
CA LYS A 59 -13.80 6.89 11.27
C LYS A 59 -12.74 6.36 12.25
N GLU A 60 -11.61 5.85 11.75
CA GLU A 60 -10.59 5.20 12.59
C GLU A 60 -9.34 6.05 12.81
N GLY A 61 -9.20 7.19 12.14
CA GLY A 61 -8.00 8.04 12.24
C GLY A 61 -6.73 7.38 11.70
N ARG A 62 -6.86 6.32 10.90
CA ARG A 62 -5.75 5.58 10.26
C ARG A 62 -5.94 5.60 8.76
N ILE A 63 -4.86 5.72 7.99
CA ILE A 63 -4.99 5.75 6.53
C ILE A 63 -5.45 4.38 6.01
N TYR A 64 -6.62 4.35 5.38
CA TYR A 64 -7.14 3.23 4.60
C TYR A 64 -6.93 3.47 3.11
N ARG A 65 -6.49 2.44 2.39
CA ARG A 65 -6.35 2.46 0.92
C ARG A 65 -6.53 1.06 0.34
N LEU A 66 -6.56 0.97 -0.99
CA LEU A 66 -6.40 -0.33 -1.65
C LEU A 66 -4.95 -0.83 -1.51
N PRO A 67 -4.73 -2.16 -1.45
CA PRO A 67 -3.40 -2.73 -1.54
C PRO A 67 -2.77 -2.38 -2.90
N THR A 68 -1.44 -2.26 -2.91
CA THR A 68 -0.72 -2.34 -4.18
C THR A 68 -0.76 -3.78 -4.71
N SER A 69 -0.57 -3.98 -6.01
CA SER A 69 -0.47 -5.33 -6.57
C SER A 69 0.65 -6.17 -5.93
N LEU A 70 1.77 -5.53 -5.57
CA LEU A 70 2.87 -6.20 -4.84
C LEU A 70 2.48 -6.59 -3.41
N GLU A 71 1.78 -5.72 -2.69
CA GLU A 71 1.26 -6.05 -1.36
C GLU A 71 0.23 -7.17 -1.41
N PHE A 72 -0.64 -7.17 -2.42
CA PHE A 72 -1.63 -8.22 -2.61
C PHE A 72 -0.96 -9.55 -2.92
N GLU A 73 0.00 -9.61 -3.85
CA GLU A 73 0.72 -10.83 -4.18
C GLU A 73 1.51 -11.37 -2.98
N TYR A 74 2.23 -10.50 -2.27
CA TYR A 74 2.95 -10.86 -1.04
C TYR A 74 1.99 -11.44 0.00
N ALA A 75 0.86 -10.76 0.21
CA ALA A 75 -0.18 -11.22 1.12
C ALA A 75 -0.78 -12.56 0.66
N ALA A 76 -1.02 -12.76 -0.64
CA ALA A 76 -1.63 -13.95 -1.22
C ALA A 76 -0.76 -15.18 -0.99
N ARG A 77 0.55 -15.03 -1.16
CA ARG A 77 1.54 -16.11 -0.95
C ARG A 77 1.65 -16.55 0.52
N GLY A 78 1.21 -15.74 1.48
CA GLY A 78 1.06 -16.17 2.88
C GLY A 78 2.35 -16.71 3.52
N GLY A 79 3.52 -16.18 3.14
CA GLY A 79 4.83 -16.65 3.61
C GLY A 79 5.50 -17.72 2.74
N LEU A 80 4.85 -18.18 1.67
CA LEU A 80 5.40 -19.18 0.75
C LEU A 80 6.20 -18.52 -0.40
N ALA A 81 7.44 -18.93 -0.58
CA ALA A 81 8.28 -18.44 -1.67
C ALA A 81 7.91 -19.11 -3.02
N GLY A 82 7.66 -18.29 -4.04
CA GLY A 82 7.53 -18.76 -5.44
C GLY A 82 6.31 -19.66 -5.73
N LYS A 83 5.30 -19.72 -4.86
CA LYS A 83 4.14 -20.59 -5.04
C LYS A 83 2.95 -19.95 -5.77
N ASP A 84 2.43 -20.65 -6.79
CA ASP A 84 1.35 -20.16 -7.65
C ASP A 84 0.04 -19.89 -6.90
N TYR A 85 -0.25 -20.62 -5.82
CA TYR A 85 -1.47 -20.45 -5.05
C TYR A 85 -1.19 -20.25 -3.55
N PRO A 86 -2.15 -19.68 -2.78
CA PRO A 86 -1.97 -19.34 -1.36
C PRO A 86 -1.64 -20.53 -0.44
N TRP A 87 -1.93 -21.76 -0.88
CA TRP A 87 -1.66 -23.02 -0.15
C TRP A 87 -0.44 -23.79 -0.68
N GLY A 88 0.33 -23.24 -1.63
CA GLY A 88 1.60 -23.83 -2.05
C GLY A 88 1.56 -24.94 -3.11
N GLY A 89 0.37 -25.42 -3.47
CA GLY A 89 0.18 -26.43 -4.53
C GLY A 89 0.10 -25.82 -5.93
N GLU A 90 -0.03 -26.66 -6.96
CA GLU A 90 -0.15 -26.26 -8.38
C GLU A 90 -1.59 -26.29 -8.90
N ASP A 91 -2.53 -26.78 -8.08
CA ASP A 91 -3.93 -26.97 -8.46
C ASP A 91 -4.88 -26.16 -7.56
N ALA A 92 -5.78 -25.44 -8.24
CA ALA A 92 -6.86 -24.64 -7.66
C ALA A 92 -8.15 -25.42 -7.39
N ASN A 93 -8.32 -26.60 -8.00
CA ASN A 93 -9.56 -27.36 -7.90
C ASN A 93 -9.93 -27.68 -6.46
N GLY A 94 -11.19 -27.37 -6.12
CA GLY A 94 -11.75 -27.56 -4.79
C GLY A 94 -11.21 -26.64 -3.68
N ARG A 95 -10.20 -25.79 -3.97
CA ARG A 95 -9.57 -24.90 -2.99
C ARG A 95 -9.82 -23.42 -3.24
N ALA A 96 -10.03 -23.03 -4.50
CA ALA A 96 -10.54 -21.71 -4.88
C ALA A 96 -12.01 -21.80 -5.28
N ASN A 97 -12.78 -20.75 -5.00
CA ASN A 97 -14.08 -20.57 -5.66
C ASN A 97 -13.83 -19.98 -7.05
N CYS A 98 -13.71 -20.83 -8.06
CA CYS A 98 -13.46 -20.46 -9.45
C CYS A 98 -14.30 -21.32 -10.42
N ASP A 99 -14.29 -20.97 -11.70
CA ASP A 99 -15.01 -21.67 -12.77
C ASP A 99 -14.07 -22.60 -13.55
N ALA A 100 -13.81 -23.80 -13.02
CA ALA A 100 -12.94 -24.79 -13.66
C ALA A 100 -13.49 -25.31 -15.00
N GLU A 101 -14.81 -25.30 -15.17
CA GLU A 101 -15.50 -25.81 -16.36
C GLU A 101 -15.73 -24.74 -17.42
N GLY A 102 -15.65 -23.45 -17.05
CA GLY A 102 -15.83 -22.33 -17.96
C GLY A 102 -17.29 -22.13 -18.41
N ASN A 103 -18.26 -22.55 -17.60
CA ASN A 103 -19.68 -22.57 -17.94
C ASN A 103 -20.55 -21.63 -17.07
N ARG A 104 -19.95 -20.83 -16.19
CA ARG A 104 -20.69 -19.93 -15.29
C ARG A 104 -20.95 -18.57 -15.95
N GLY A 105 -22.22 -18.24 -16.15
CA GLY A 105 -22.67 -16.90 -16.53
C GLY A 105 -22.62 -15.91 -15.37
N PHE A 106 -22.28 -14.64 -15.65
CA PHE A 106 -22.15 -13.58 -14.64
C PHE A 106 -23.47 -13.21 -13.94
N ASP A 107 -24.60 -13.45 -14.58
CA ASP A 107 -25.95 -13.33 -14.04
C ASP A 107 -26.21 -14.30 -12.87
N ARG A 108 -25.45 -15.40 -12.79
CA ARG A 108 -25.58 -16.44 -11.77
C ARG A 108 -24.79 -16.18 -10.49
N TRP A 109 -24.39 -14.94 -10.24
CA TRP A 109 -23.60 -14.58 -9.05
C TRP A 109 -24.29 -15.01 -7.74
N LYS A 110 -25.63 -15.03 -7.68
CA LYS A 110 -26.39 -15.47 -6.50
C LYS A 110 -26.11 -16.94 -6.12
N ASP A 111 -25.84 -17.77 -7.12
CA ASP A 111 -25.60 -19.22 -6.98
C ASP A 111 -24.14 -19.52 -6.57
N TYR A 112 -23.20 -18.73 -7.09
CA TYR A 112 -21.77 -19.07 -7.04
C TYR A 112 -20.93 -18.18 -6.12
N LEU A 113 -21.36 -16.94 -5.84
CA LEU A 113 -20.67 -16.10 -4.87
C LEU A 113 -20.77 -16.74 -3.49
N LYS A 114 -19.63 -16.86 -2.80
CA LYS A 114 -19.54 -17.42 -1.45
C LYS A 114 -19.30 -16.31 -0.41
N PRO A 115 -19.56 -16.58 0.88
CA PRO A 115 -19.19 -15.66 1.96
C PRO A 115 -17.73 -15.21 1.89
N ALA A 116 -17.43 -14.01 2.38
CA ALA A 116 -16.10 -13.41 2.27
C ALA A 116 -15.00 -14.23 2.99
N ARG A 117 -15.38 -14.95 4.06
CA ARG A 117 -14.54 -15.90 4.80
C ARG A 117 -14.78 -17.36 4.38
N TRP A 118 -15.04 -17.59 3.10
CA TRP A 118 -15.17 -18.94 2.56
C TRP A 118 -13.79 -19.54 2.22
N GLY A 119 -13.66 -20.85 2.39
CA GLY A 119 -12.43 -21.59 2.08
C GLY A 119 -11.39 -21.54 3.19
N GLN A 120 -10.15 -21.88 2.86
CA GLN A 120 -9.05 -21.92 3.82
C GLN A 120 -8.27 -20.61 3.83
N LYS A 121 -7.85 -20.19 5.03
CA LYS A 121 -6.91 -19.09 5.21
C LYS A 121 -5.49 -19.50 4.79
N ASN A 122 -4.72 -18.57 4.24
CA ASN A 122 -3.30 -18.81 3.96
C ASN A 122 -2.42 -18.67 5.22
N GLY A 123 -1.09 -18.76 5.07
CA GLY A 123 -0.15 -18.66 6.21
C GLY A 123 -0.15 -17.33 6.96
N PHE A 124 -0.74 -16.26 6.40
CA PHE A 124 -0.97 -14.98 7.09
C PHE A 124 -2.39 -14.85 7.68
N GLY A 125 -3.20 -15.89 7.59
CA GLY A 125 -4.56 -15.89 8.09
C GLY A 125 -5.58 -15.20 7.18
N LEU A 126 -5.27 -15.03 5.89
CA LEU A 126 -6.14 -14.32 4.93
C LEU A 126 -7.02 -15.30 4.13
N TYR A 127 -8.31 -15.02 4.09
CA TYR A 127 -9.31 -15.69 3.25
C TYR A 127 -9.39 -15.08 1.86
N GLY A 128 -9.92 -15.84 0.89
CA GLY A 128 -10.28 -15.29 -0.43
C GLY A 128 -9.13 -14.65 -1.20
N MET A 129 -7.89 -15.13 -1.01
CA MET A 129 -6.73 -14.68 -1.81
C MET A 129 -6.64 -15.38 -3.19
N ALA A 130 -7.48 -16.40 -3.41
CA ALA A 130 -7.63 -17.12 -4.66
C ALA A 130 -9.12 -17.47 -4.89
N GLY A 131 -9.73 -16.88 -5.91
CA GLY A 131 -11.13 -17.02 -6.29
C GLY A 131 -12.10 -16.12 -5.49
N ASN A 132 -13.38 -16.48 -5.60
CA ASN A 132 -14.54 -15.76 -5.08
C ASN A 132 -14.76 -14.42 -5.80
N VAL A 133 -13.97 -13.38 -5.52
CA VAL A 133 -14.08 -12.10 -6.23
C VAL A 133 -12.70 -11.56 -6.60
N TRP A 134 -12.62 -10.99 -7.79
CA TRP A 134 -11.54 -10.10 -8.17
C TRP A 134 -11.47 -8.96 -7.17
N GLN A 135 -10.27 -8.62 -6.72
CA GLN A 135 -10.07 -7.59 -5.71
C GLN A 135 -9.27 -6.44 -6.29
N MET A 136 -9.86 -5.24 -6.24
CA MET A 136 -9.22 -4.03 -6.75
C MET A 136 -7.90 -3.76 -6.02
N THR A 137 -6.83 -3.60 -6.80
CA THR A 137 -5.52 -3.15 -6.35
C THR A 137 -5.16 -1.82 -7.01
N VAL A 138 -4.10 -1.18 -6.53
CA VAL A 138 -3.46 -0.05 -7.22
C VAL A 138 -2.14 -0.56 -7.78
N ASP A 139 -1.90 -0.29 -9.06
CA ASP A 139 -0.59 -0.57 -9.63
C ASP A 139 0.37 0.56 -9.30
N ASN A 140 1.45 0.23 -8.60
CA ASN A 140 2.63 1.05 -8.60
C ASN A 140 3.49 0.52 -9.73
N HIS A 141 3.34 1.08 -10.93
CA HIS A 141 4.34 0.89 -11.97
C HIS A 141 5.62 1.49 -11.44
N ASP A 142 6.59 0.66 -11.06
CA ASP A 142 7.95 1.15 -10.90
C ASP A 142 8.40 1.71 -12.26
N PRO A 143 8.66 3.02 -12.37
CA PRO A 143 9.09 3.63 -13.62
C PRO A 143 10.40 3.01 -14.14
N ALA A 144 11.20 2.37 -13.28
CA ALA A 144 12.46 1.73 -13.64
C ALA A 144 12.28 0.38 -14.35
N THR A 145 11.13 -0.29 -14.23
CA THR A 145 10.90 -1.64 -14.79
C THR A 145 9.86 -1.70 -15.90
N THR A 146 9.16 -0.59 -16.18
CA THR A 146 8.09 -0.56 -17.19
C THR A 146 8.67 -0.38 -18.60
N ARG A 147 8.47 -1.37 -19.48
CA ARG A 147 8.99 -1.40 -20.87
C ARG A 147 8.36 -0.37 -21.83
N TYR A 148 7.21 0.21 -21.50
CA TYR A 148 6.50 1.16 -22.35
C TYR A 148 6.25 2.47 -21.61
N LYS A 149 6.94 3.54 -22.02
CA LYS A 149 6.69 4.92 -21.57
C LYS A 149 5.50 5.48 -22.34
N TYR A 150 4.31 5.40 -21.76
CA TYR A 150 3.30 6.43 -22.01
C TYR A 150 3.22 7.30 -20.76
N ARG A 151 3.20 8.61 -20.99
CA ARG A 151 3.27 9.65 -19.97
C ARG A 151 2.01 9.57 -19.10
N ILE A 152 2.07 8.88 -17.97
CA ILE A 152 1.01 8.88 -16.96
C ILE A 152 1.08 10.22 -16.23
N THR A 153 0.08 11.07 -16.42
CA THR A 153 0.01 12.42 -15.85
C THR A 153 -0.87 12.51 -14.59
N ASP A 154 -1.71 11.50 -14.34
CA ASP A 154 -2.57 11.40 -13.16
C ASP A 154 -2.63 9.94 -12.63
N LEU A 155 -2.67 9.76 -11.31
CA LEU A 155 -2.92 8.46 -10.66
C LEU A 155 -4.30 7.88 -11.01
N ALA A 156 -5.27 8.73 -11.39
CA ALA A 156 -6.57 8.32 -11.90
C ALA A 156 -6.52 7.78 -13.35
N GLU A 157 -5.48 8.10 -14.11
CA GLU A 157 -5.25 7.65 -15.50
C GLU A 157 -4.46 6.34 -15.58
N ILE A 158 -3.99 5.81 -14.45
CA ILE A 158 -3.36 4.48 -14.40
C ILE A 158 -4.46 3.44 -14.64
N GLU A 159 -4.35 2.66 -15.72
CA GLU A 159 -5.09 1.40 -15.83
C GLU A 159 -4.80 0.59 -14.57
N ASN A 160 -5.84 0.35 -13.78
CA ASN A 160 -5.65 -0.23 -12.46
C ASN A 160 -6.10 -1.69 -12.45
N ALA A 161 -5.40 -2.48 -11.65
CA ALA A 161 -5.54 -3.91 -11.65
C ALA A 161 -6.61 -4.45 -10.67
N VAL A 162 -7.05 -5.65 -10.97
CA VAL A 162 -7.60 -6.59 -9.99
C VAL A 162 -6.70 -7.81 -9.90
N MET A 163 -6.69 -8.43 -8.71
CA MET A 163 -5.93 -9.66 -8.44
C MET A 163 -6.80 -10.68 -7.70
N GLY A 164 -6.35 -11.94 -7.74
CA GLY A 164 -6.94 -13.05 -6.97
C GLY A 164 -7.95 -13.92 -7.72
N GLY A 165 -8.43 -13.55 -8.90
CA GLY A 165 -9.43 -14.33 -9.64
C GLY A 165 -10.83 -14.21 -9.04
N SER A 166 -11.82 -14.87 -9.65
CA SER A 166 -13.21 -14.80 -9.18
C SER A 166 -13.96 -16.12 -9.37
N TRP A 167 -15.19 -16.17 -8.84
CA TRP A 167 -16.11 -17.30 -8.95
C TRP A 167 -16.47 -17.67 -10.39
N ALA A 168 -16.28 -16.75 -11.35
CA ALA A 168 -16.69 -16.89 -12.75
C ALA A 168 -15.50 -16.97 -13.73
N ARG A 169 -14.28 -17.16 -13.22
CA ARG A 169 -13.06 -17.25 -14.05
C ARG A 169 -12.34 -18.57 -13.83
N GLY A 170 -11.62 -19.01 -14.87
CA GLY A 170 -10.82 -20.23 -14.81
C GLY A 170 -9.74 -20.21 -13.71
N PRO A 171 -9.24 -21.38 -13.30
CA PRO A 171 -8.33 -21.53 -12.16
C PRO A 171 -7.00 -20.80 -12.35
N SER A 172 -6.54 -20.61 -13.60
CA SER A 172 -5.33 -19.84 -13.91
C SER A 172 -5.41 -18.38 -13.42
N TYR A 173 -6.62 -17.81 -13.35
CA TYR A 173 -6.84 -16.46 -12.83
C TYR A 173 -6.75 -16.36 -11.30
N ALA A 174 -6.83 -17.48 -10.59
CA ALA A 174 -6.77 -17.53 -9.14
C ALA A 174 -5.33 -17.66 -8.58
N ARG A 175 -4.31 -17.61 -9.45
CA ARG A 175 -2.90 -17.63 -9.04
C ARG A 175 -2.52 -16.33 -8.34
N CYS A 176 -1.64 -16.39 -7.34
CA CYS A 176 -1.21 -15.27 -6.49
C CYS A 176 -0.74 -14.03 -7.27
N GLY A 177 -0.03 -14.24 -8.39
CA GLY A 177 0.48 -13.17 -9.24
C GLY A 177 -0.41 -12.84 -10.45
N CYS A 178 -1.57 -13.51 -10.60
CA CYS A 178 -2.45 -13.23 -11.74
C CYS A 178 -3.13 -11.88 -11.55
N ARG A 179 -3.00 -11.04 -12.58
CA ARG A 179 -3.43 -9.66 -12.59
C ARG A 179 -4.21 -9.38 -13.87
N LEU A 180 -5.30 -8.62 -13.75
CA LEU A 180 -6.11 -8.18 -14.89
C LEU A 180 -6.38 -6.68 -14.78
N GLY A 181 -6.24 -5.94 -15.88
CA GLY A 181 -6.65 -4.54 -15.95
C GLY A 181 -8.16 -4.40 -16.08
N ILE A 182 -8.76 -3.46 -15.36
CA ILE A 182 -10.19 -3.15 -15.47
C ILE A 182 -10.41 -1.63 -15.52
N SER A 183 -11.46 -1.19 -16.23
CA SER A 183 -11.86 0.21 -16.25
C SER A 183 -12.29 0.68 -14.86
N ALA A 184 -11.89 1.89 -14.46
CA ALA A 184 -12.20 2.43 -13.13
C ALA A 184 -13.71 2.59 -12.87
N GLY A 185 -14.51 2.76 -13.92
CA GLY A 185 -15.96 2.93 -13.85
C GLY A 185 -16.75 1.62 -13.78
N ILE A 186 -16.12 0.47 -14.01
CA ILE A 186 -16.83 -0.81 -14.13
C ILE A 186 -17.43 -1.22 -12.77
N ARG A 187 -18.67 -1.71 -12.82
CA ARG A 187 -19.37 -2.38 -11.73
C ARG A 187 -19.72 -3.78 -12.22
N HIS A 188 -19.14 -4.80 -11.60
CA HIS A 188 -19.23 -6.16 -12.12
C HIS A 188 -19.57 -7.16 -11.00
N PRO A 189 -20.35 -8.22 -11.27
CA PRO A 189 -20.79 -9.19 -10.27
C PRO A 189 -19.69 -10.09 -9.68
N ASP A 190 -18.47 -10.00 -10.19
CA ASP A 190 -17.33 -10.79 -9.73
C ASP A 190 -16.16 -9.91 -9.25
N VAL A 191 -16.38 -8.59 -9.12
CA VAL A 191 -15.39 -7.60 -8.66
C VAL A 191 -15.82 -7.00 -7.33
N GLY A 192 -14.96 -7.10 -6.34
CA GLY A 192 -15.04 -6.43 -5.05
C GLY A 192 -13.69 -5.84 -4.66
N PHE A 193 -13.44 -5.68 -3.36
CA PHE A 193 -12.18 -5.11 -2.88
C PHE A 193 -11.86 -5.55 -1.45
N ARG A 194 -10.61 -5.34 -1.05
CA ARG A 194 -10.21 -5.36 0.36
C ARG A 194 -9.29 -4.18 0.67
N PRO A 195 -9.42 -3.54 1.84
CA PRO A 195 -8.52 -2.49 2.26
C PRO A 195 -7.21 -3.03 2.82
N VAL A 196 -6.18 -2.19 2.73
CA VAL A 196 -5.09 -2.15 3.69
C VAL A 196 -5.22 -0.90 4.54
N ARG A 197 -4.77 -0.98 5.78
CA ARG A 197 -4.67 0.16 6.69
C ARG A 197 -3.25 0.34 7.20
N GLN A 198 -2.89 1.60 7.44
CA GLN A 198 -1.68 2.02 8.14
C GLN A 198 -1.55 1.24 9.46
N PRO A 199 -0.44 0.52 9.73
CA PRO A 199 -0.25 -0.20 10.98
C PRO A 199 -0.38 0.70 12.20
N GLN A 200 -0.88 0.16 13.31
CA GLN A 200 -0.99 0.92 14.55
C GLN A 200 0.38 1.45 14.97
N GLY A 201 0.48 2.75 15.26
CA GLY A 201 1.74 3.40 15.62
C GLY A 201 2.71 3.69 14.47
N ALA A 202 2.40 3.30 13.23
CA ALA A 202 3.18 3.75 12.09
C ALA A 202 2.91 5.24 11.83
N ASP A 203 3.95 6.06 11.64
CA ASP A 203 3.79 7.47 11.25
C ASP A 203 4.37 7.70 9.85
N TRP A 204 3.49 7.67 8.84
CA TRP A 204 3.82 7.96 7.45
C TRP A 204 3.64 9.44 7.08
N THR A 205 3.16 10.26 8.02
CA THR A 205 3.01 11.68 7.78
C THR A 205 4.38 12.33 7.85
N VAL A 206 4.77 12.97 6.74
CA VAL A 206 6.09 13.58 6.63
C VAL A 206 6.05 14.92 7.34
N GLN A 207 7.04 15.15 8.20
CA GLN A 207 7.27 16.47 8.77
C GLN A 207 7.93 17.33 7.69
N SER A 208 7.31 18.46 7.32
CA SER A 208 7.86 19.42 6.36
C SER A 208 9.08 20.15 6.93
N ARG A 209 10.17 19.39 7.06
CA ARG A 209 11.46 19.82 7.54
C ARG A 209 12.43 19.79 6.39
N LYS A 210 12.97 20.95 6.03
CA LYS A 210 13.98 21.05 4.96
C LYS A 210 15.23 20.31 5.40
N LEU A 211 15.59 19.26 4.66
CA LEU A 211 16.80 18.45 4.82
C LEU A 211 17.55 18.47 3.50
N THR A 212 18.86 18.72 3.54
CA THR A 212 19.75 18.62 2.38
C THR A 212 20.85 17.61 2.64
N ALA A 213 21.33 16.99 1.56
CA ALA A 213 22.47 16.09 1.57
C ALA A 213 23.45 16.52 0.48
N MET A 214 24.73 16.63 0.83
CA MET A 214 25.79 17.10 -0.06
C MET A 214 27.00 16.18 0.01
N SER A 215 27.53 15.80 -1.15
CA SER A 215 28.78 15.05 -1.23
C SER A 215 29.97 15.96 -0.90
N LEU A 216 30.80 15.55 0.07
CA LEU A 216 32.03 16.24 0.44
C LEU A 216 33.27 15.64 -0.28
N GLY A 217 33.10 14.64 -1.13
CA GLY A 217 34.22 13.86 -1.66
C GLY A 217 34.73 12.81 -0.66
N GLY A 218 35.56 11.88 -1.15
CA GLY A 218 36.22 10.86 -0.31
C GLY A 218 35.24 10.00 0.49
N GLY A 219 34.09 9.65 -0.11
CA GLY A 219 33.08 8.81 0.54
C GLY A 219 32.34 9.46 1.70
N LYS A 220 32.25 10.80 1.74
CA LYS A 220 31.57 11.55 2.81
C LYS A 220 30.38 12.35 2.29
N VAL A 221 29.32 12.41 3.10
CA VAL A 221 28.13 13.21 2.86
C VAL A 221 27.84 14.09 4.07
N LEU A 222 27.71 15.39 3.86
CA LEU A 222 27.18 16.33 4.83
C LEU A 222 25.67 16.41 4.71
N LEU A 223 24.98 16.22 5.83
CA LEU A 223 23.58 16.51 6.01
C LEU A 223 23.42 17.81 6.79
N SER A 224 22.43 18.61 6.40
CA SER A 224 22.00 19.78 7.14
C SER A 224 20.48 19.93 7.07
N TRP A 225 19.85 20.34 8.17
CA TRP A 225 18.40 20.54 8.23
C TRP A 225 17.98 21.81 8.98
N ALA A 226 16.77 22.27 8.70
CA ALA A 226 16.13 23.35 9.42
C ALA A 226 15.49 22.85 10.73
N LEU A 227 15.53 23.68 11.78
CA LEU A 227 14.65 23.52 12.93
C LEU A 227 13.24 23.96 12.57
N LEU A 228 12.24 23.43 13.25
CA LEU A 228 10.85 23.85 13.17
C LEU A 228 10.49 24.66 14.40
N GLY A 229 9.43 25.47 14.32
CA GLY A 229 8.94 26.23 15.47
C GLY A 229 8.50 25.37 16.67
N SER A 230 8.20 24.08 16.44
CA SER A 230 7.92 23.10 17.49
C SER A 230 9.16 22.55 18.19
N ASP A 231 10.35 22.77 17.64
CA ASP A 231 11.58 22.27 18.22
C ASP A 231 12.05 23.18 19.37
N SER A 232 12.62 22.56 20.39
CA SER A 232 13.23 23.25 21.52
C SER A 232 14.74 23.02 21.50
N ARG A 233 15.50 23.73 22.33
CA ARG A 233 16.93 23.44 22.57
C ARG A 233 17.17 22.01 23.07
N ALA A 234 16.16 21.37 23.64
CA ALA A 234 16.24 19.97 24.08
C ALA A 234 15.92 18.96 22.98
N THR A 235 15.43 19.39 21.81
CA THR A 235 15.15 18.49 20.68
C THR A 235 16.46 17.86 20.21
N ARG A 236 16.42 16.56 19.92
CA ARG A 236 17.54 15.79 19.36
C ARG A 236 17.12 15.17 18.03
N PHE A 237 18.07 14.69 17.24
CA PHE A 237 17.76 14.11 15.93
C PHE A 237 18.47 12.78 15.68
N ASN A 238 17.70 11.78 15.24
CA ASN A 238 18.27 10.57 14.67
C ASN A 238 18.33 10.68 13.15
N VAL A 239 19.44 10.22 12.58
CA VAL A 239 19.71 10.28 11.14
C VAL A 239 19.63 8.88 10.56
N TYR A 240 18.90 8.73 9.46
CA TYR A 240 18.65 7.47 8.78
C TYR A 240 19.13 7.52 7.34
N ARG A 241 19.70 6.41 6.85
CA ARG A 241 20.17 6.21 5.47
C ARG A 241 19.49 5.01 4.83
N ALA A 242 19.07 5.14 3.58
CA ALA A 242 18.59 4.06 2.74
C ALA A 242 19.27 4.10 1.36
N GLU A 243 19.40 2.95 0.71
CA GLU A 243 19.89 2.87 -0.67
C GLU A 243 18.77 3.19 -1.68
N GLU A 244 17.52 2.96 -1.28
CA GLU A 244 16.32 3.23 -2.07
C GLU A 244 15.23 3.85 -1.19
N ARG A 245 14.30 4.61 -1.79
CA ARG A 245 13.16 5.20 -1.08
C ARG A 245 12.10 4.18 -0.66
N SER A 246 12.19 2.95 -1.19
CA SER A 246 11.31 1.82 -0.90
C SER A 246 11.50 1.24 0.50
N HIS A 247 12.60 1.57 1.18
CA HIS A 247 12.96 1.05 2.49
C HIS A 247 12.96 2.15 3.57
N ALA A 248 12.64 1.77 4.81
CA ALA A 248 12.67 2.69 5.95
C ALA A 248 14.07 3.20 6.31
N GLY A 249 15.15 2.58 5.80
CA GLY A 249 16.53 2.96 6.09
C GLY A 249 17.02 2.50 7.46
N PHE A 250 18.32 2.66 7.69
CA PHE A 250 19.01 2.31 8.92
C PHE A 250 19.54 3.57 9.61
N ARG A 251 19.47 3.60 10.94
CA ARG A 251 20.02 4.70 11.74
C ARG A 251 21.55 4.71 11.60
N VAL A 252 22.10 5.84 11.15
CA VAL A 252 23.56 6.05 10.99
C VAL A 252 24.15 6.91 12.10
N SER A 253 23.33 7.71 12.78
CA SER A 253 23.71 8.41 14.01
C SER A 253 23.81 7.41 15.17
N LYS A 254 24.97 7.27 15.81
CA LYS A 254 25.12 6.39 16.98
C LYS A 254 24.25 6.86 18.15
N GLU A 255 24.30 8.16 18.44
CA GLU A 255 23.48 8.85 19.44
C GLU A 255 22.63 9.93 18.77
N PRO A 256 21.48 10.32 19.36
CA PRO A 256 20.70 11.43 18.85
C PRO A 256 21.53 12.71 18.83
N ILE A 257 21.60 13.37 17.68
CA ILE A 257 22.39 14.59 17.48
C ILE A 257 21.80 15.69 18.37
N SER A 258 22.65 16.25 19.24
CA SER A 258 22.35 17.39 20.09
C SER A 258 23.06 18.64 19.60
N ASP A 259 22.47 19.80 19.87
CA ASP A 259 23.11 21.12 19.75
C ASP A 259 23.69 21.45 18.35
N SER A 260 23.27 20.68 17.33
CA SER A 260 23.64 20.83 15.93
C SER A 260 22.50 20.38 15.03
N THR A 261 22.40 21.01 13.86
CA THR A 261 21.51 20.59 12.77
C THR A 261 22.27 20.05 11.57
N THR A 262 23.50 19.56 11.82
CA THR A 262 24.35 18.96 10.79
C THR A 262 24.86 17.59 11.22
N PHE A 263 25.13 16.74 10.25
CA PHE A 263 25.71 15.41 10.45
C PHE A 263 26.57 15.01 9.26
N VAL A 264 27.75 14.42 9.49
CA VAL A 264 28.59 13.89 8.42
C VAL A 264 28.55 12.37 8.45
N ASP A 265 28.03 11.79 7.38
CA ASP A 265 28.10 10.35 7.12
C ASP A 265 29.37 10.04 6.31
N SER A 266 30.05 8.94 6.62
CA SER A 266 31.36 8.59 6.06
C SER A 266 31.43 7.11 5.69
N GLY A 267 32.43 6.74 4.88
CA GLY A 267 32.62 5.36 4.43
C GLY A 267 31.66 4.92 3.33
N LEU A 268 31.13 5.89 2.58
CA LEU A 268 30.20 5.66 1.49
C LEU A 268 30.93 5.33 0.20
N ARG A 269 30.32 4.49 -0.62
CA ARG A 269 30.83 4.15 -1.96
C ARG A 269 30.59 5.31 -2.94
N GLU A 270 31.64 5.73 -3.62
CA GLU A 270 31.60 6.70 -4.72
C GLU A 270 30.76 6.17 -5.90
N GLY A 271 30.13 7.08 -6.65
CA GLY A 271 29.21 6.76 -7.74
C GLY A 271 27.84 6.23 -7.29
N ARG A 272 27.67 5.92 -5.99
CA ARG A 272 26.41 5.39 -5.45
C ARG A 272 25.49 6.50 -4.96
N ARG A 273 24.19 6.34 -5.19
CA ARG A 273 23.14 7.22 -4.66
C ARG A 273 22.65 6.70 -3.31
N TYR A 274 22.55 7.60 -2.34
CA TYR A 274 21.95 7.34 -1.02
C TYR A 274 20.80 8.31 -0.77
N GLN A 275 19.87 7.88 0.07
CA GLN A 275 18.71 8.64 0.51
C GLN A 275 18.77 8.78 2.02
N TYR A 276 18.51 9.98 2.53
CA TYR A 276 18.54 10.29 3.95
C TYR A 276 17.22 10.89 4.41
N HIS A 277 16.84 10.57 5.65
CA HIS A 277 15.83 11.33 6.38
C HIS A 277 16.24 11.42 7.85
N ILE A 278 15.60 12.32 8.60
CA ILE A 278 15.83 12.46 10.03
C ILE A 278 14.52 12.38 10.81
N ARG A 279 14.62 12.08 12.10
CA ARG A 279 13.50 12.07 13.04
C ARG A 279 13.88 12.85 14.30
N ALA A 280 13.01 13.76 14.72
CA ALA A 280 13.17 14.43 16.00
C ALA A 280 12.96 13.42 17.14
N VAL A 281 13.73 13.54 18.21
CA VAL A 281 13.62 12.71 19.41
C VAL A 281 13.25 13.62 20.57
N ASP A 282 12.20 13.26 21.30
CA ASP A 282 11.75 14.01 22.47
C ASP A 282 12.53 13.64 23.74
N LYS A 283 12.19 14.30 24.86
CA LYS A 283 12.86 14.07 26.15
C LYS A 283 12.70 12.66 26.71
N SER A 284 11.67 11.92 26.27
CA SER A 284 11.44 10.52 26.67
C SER A 284 12.22 9.53 25.81
N GLY A 285 12.92 10.01 24.76
CA GLY A 285 13.58 9.16 23.78
C GLY A 285 12.65 8.68 22.67
N SER A 286 11.40 9.17 22.63
CA SER A 286 10.45 8.78 21.59
C SER A 286 10.74 9.54 20.30
N GLU A 287 10.76 8.83 19.18
CA GLU A 287 10.94 9.45 17.86
C GLU A 287 9.62 9.99 17.33
N GLY A 288 9.67 11.23 16.84
CA GLY A 288 8.60 11.83 16.07
C GLY A 288 8.64 11.44 14.59
N ARG A 289 7.87 12.20 13.81
CA ARG A 289 7.75 12.08 12.36
C ARG A 289 9.09 12.18 11.64
N ARG A 290 9.21 11.47 10.52
CA ARG A 290 10.36 11.64 9.62
C ARG A 290 10.26 12.93 8.82
N SER A 291 11.40 13.50 8.46
CA SER A 291 11.52 14.55 7.46
C SER A 291 11.23 14.04 6.03
N GLU A 292 11.20 14.99 5.08
CA GLU A 292 11.38 14.68 3.66
C GLU A 292 12.70 13.95 3.39
N TRP A 293 12.77 13.24 2.26
CA TRP A 293 13.99 12.56 1.82
C TRP A 293 14.97 13.54 1.16
N ALA A 294 16.23 13.50 1.58
CA ALA A 294 17.34 14.13 0.86
C ALA A 294 18.17 13.06 0.16
N GLY A 295 18.24 13.12 -1.17
CA GLY A 295 19.01 12.18 -1.98
C GLY A 295 20.29 12.80 -2.52
N VAL A 296 21.40 12.06 -2.46
CA VAL A 296 22.70 12.51 -2.95
C VAL A 296 23.44 11.37 -3.63
N THR A 297 24.13 11.68 -4.72
CA THR A 297 25.11 10.77 -5.33
C THR A 297 26.49 11.13 -4.80
N VAL A 298 27.21 10.16 -4.26
CA VAL A 298 28.57 10.38 -3.72
C VAL A 298 29.54 10.55 -4.88
N THR A 299 30.26 11.66 -4.86
CA THR A 299 31.25 12.05 -5.86
C THR A 299 32.66 11.96 -5.29
N ASP A 300 33.66 11.92 -6.16
CA ASP A 300 35.09 11.97 -5.81
C ASP A 300 35.49 13.36 -5.29
N GLN A 301 34.99 14.42 -5.92
CA GLN A 301 35.21 15.80 -5.53
C GLN A 301 34.06 16.32 -4.66
N GLY A 302 34.41 17.06 -3.61
CA GLY A 302 33.45 17.73 -2.75
C GLY A 302 32.75 18.88 -3.45
N THR A 303 31.46 19.04 -3.14
CA THR A 303 30.70 20.21 -3.60
C THR A 303 31.00 21.39 -2.67
N SER A 304 31.32 22.57 -3.22
CA SER A 304 31.64 23.79 -2.44
C SER A 304 30.40 24.62 -2.08
N THR A 305 29.20 24.10 -2.28
CA THR A 305 27.95 24.84 -2.09
C THR A 305 27.55 24.90 -0.61
N VAL A 306 27.51 26.10 -0.03
CA VAL A 306 26.93 26.31 1.31
C VAL A 306 25.42 26.43 1.17
N VAL A 307 24.67 25.45 1.70
CA VAL A 307 23.21 25.52 1.80
C VAL A 307 22.86 26.05 3.19
N SER A 308 22.30 27.25 3.25
CA SER A 308 21.70 27.79 4.47
C SER A 308 20.18 27.79 4.34
N PHE A 309 19.49 27.49 5.43
CA PHE A 309 18.04 27.61 5.49
C PHE A 309 17.71 28.95 6.15
N ALA A 310 16.97 29.80 5.43
CA ALA A 310 16.36 30.96 6.06
C ALA A 310 15.35 30.49 7.14
N PRO A 311 15.29 31.17 8.30
CA PRO A 311 14.33 30.88 9.36
C PRO A 311 12.87 30.85 8.87
#